data_AF-W7D3J2-F1
#
_entry.id   AF-W7D3J2-F1
#
_cell.length_a   1.000
_cell.length_b   1.000
_cell.length_c   1.000
_cell.angle_alpha   90.00
_cell.angle_beta   90.00
_cell.angle_gamma   90.00
#
_symmetry.space_group_name_H-M   'P 1'
#
loop_
_entity.id
_entity.type
_entity.pdbx_description
1 polymer ?
#
loop_
_entity_poly.entity_id
_entity_poly.type
_entity_poly.pdbx_seq_one_letter_code
_entity_poly.pdbx_strand_id
1 'polypeptide(L)'
;MPLLVIGLMLALGLLLLMSFWSVLIIGIGLTMIVSGVTYFTRAQGWVKWIQLLVIVLGTSFIISQWKFALFVMLIAVGLYYWRKQRRANKVTRPNIFEYKS
;
A
#
# COMPACT_ATOMS: atom_id res chain seq x y z
N MET A 1 13.05 28.56 3.97
CA MET A 1 11.86 27.92 3.37
C MET A 1 12.17 26.94 2.23
N PRO A 2 13.01 27.21 1.22
CA PRO A 2 13.24 26.25 0.11
C PRO A 2 13.97 24.97 0.53
N LEU A 3 14.94 25.06 1.45
CA LEU A 3 15.70 23.92 1.98
C LEU A 3 14.82 22.88 2.71
N LEU A 4 13.81 23.31 3.46
CA LEU A 4 12.88 22.41 4.14
C LEU A 4 11.96 21.68 3.16
N VAL A 5 11.51 22.35 2.09
CA VAL A 5 10.67 21.75 1.04
C VAL A 5 11.45 20.71 0.24
N ILE A 6 12.71 21.01 -0.10
CA ILE A 6 13.60 20.06 -0.80
C ILE A 6 13.87 18.83 0.07
N GLY A 7 14.13 19.01 1.37
CA GLY A 7 14.29 17.90 2.31
C GLY A 7 13.04 17.02 2.42
N LEU A 8 11.84 17.62 2.44
CA LEU A 8 10.57 16.90 2.46
C LEU A 8 10.35 16.10 1.16
N MET A 9 10.68 16.69 0.00
CA MET A 9 10.59 16.02 -1.29
C MET A 9 11.57 14.85 -1.41
N LEU A 10 12.80 15.01 -0.92
CA LEU A 10 13.80 13.92 -0.84
C LEU A 10 13.34 12.80 0.08
N ALA A 11 12.80 13.13 1.26
CA ALA A 11 12.27 12.14 2.19
C ALA A 11 11.09 11.35 1.59
N LEU A 12 10.17 12.03 0.90
CA LEU A 12 9.08 11.39 0.16
C LEU A 12 9.57 10.52 -1.00
N GLY A 13 10.58 10.98 -1.74
CA GLY A 13 11.21 10.22 -2.82
C GLY A 13 11.90 8.95 -2.31
N LEU A 14 12.65 9.05 -1.21
CA LEU A 14 13.27 7.90 -0.53
C LEU A 14 12.24 6.93 0.03
N LEU A 15 11.14 7.45 0.63
CA LEU A 15 10.02 6.64 1.08
C LEU A 15 9.35 5.90 -0.07
N LEU A 16 9.15 6.55 -1.22
CA LEU A 16 8.63 5.93 -2.44
C LEU A 16 9.56 4.82 -2.94
N LEU A 17 10.86 5.09 -3.01
CA LEU A 17 11.84 4.10 -3.45
C LEU A 17 11.88 2.89 -2.51
N MET A 18 11.87 3.11 -1.19
CA MET A 18 11.78 2.03 -0.21
C MET A 18 10.44 1.27 -0.29
N SER A 19 9.33 1.97 -0.55
CA SER A 19 8.02 1.34 -0.71
C SER A 19 7.94 0.43 -1.93
N PHE A 20 8.65 0.78 -3.02
CA PHE A 20 8.71 -0.05 -4.23
C PHE A 20 9.30 -1.43 -3.93
N TRP A 21 10.41 -1.47 -3.18
CA TRP A 21 11.02 -2.72 -2.74
C TRP A 21 10.08 -3.54 -1.86
N SER A 22 9.35 -2.90 -0.93
CA SER A 22 8.36 -3.58 -0.10
C SER A 22 7.22 -4.19 -0.94
N VAL A 23 6.71 -3.46 -1.95
CA VAL A 23 5.67 -4.00 -2.87
C VAL A 23 6.19 -5.19 -3.65
N LEU A 24 7.44 -5.13 -4.12
CA LEU A 24 8.07 -6.21 -4.87
C LEU A 24 8.24 -7.46 -4.00
N ILE A 25 8.70 -7.30 -2.75
CA ILE A 25 8.81 -8.37 -1.77
C ILE A 25 7.44 -8.97 -1.41
N ILE A 26 6.41 -8.14 -1.23
CA ILE A 26 5.04 -8.60 -0.99
C ILE A 26 4.52 -9.40 -2.19
N GLY A 27 4.79 -8.92 -3.42
CA GLY A 27 4.43 -9.62 -4.65
C GLY A 27 5.09 -10.99 -4.78
N ILE A 28 6.39 -11.09 -4.46
CA ILE A 28 7.13 -12.36 -4.41
C ILE A 28 6.57 -13.28 -3.32
N GLY A 29 6.32 -12.75 -2.11
CA GLY A 29 5.74 -13.50 -1.01
C GLY A 29 4.35 -14.07 -1.35
N LEU A 30 3.50 -13.27 -1.98
CA LEU A 30 2.19 -13.69 -2.47
C LEU A 30 2.31 -14.76 -3.56
N THR A 31 3.22 -14.61 -4.52
CA THR A 31 3.44 -15.64 -5.54
C THR A 31 3.98 -16.94 -4.95
N MET A 32 4.85 -16.88 -3.93
CA MET A 32 5.28 -18.06 -3.17
C MET A 32 4.12 -18.72 -2.40
N ILE A 33 3.22 -17.94 -1.80
CA ILE A 33 2.03 -18.49 -1.12
C ILE A 33 1.07 -19.11 -2.14
N VAL A 34 0.75 -18.44 -3.25
CA VAL A 34 -0.16 -18.95 -4.27
C VAL A 34 0.40 -20.21 -4.93
N SER A 35 1.69 -20.22 -5.29
CA SER A 35 2.34 -21.42 -5.80
C SER A 35 2.41 -22.53 -4.75
N GLY A 36 2.74 -22.18 -3.49
CA GLY A 36 2.70 -23.09 -2.35
C GLY A 36 1.32 -23.71 -2.14
N VAL A 37 0.23 -22.96 -2.27
CA VAL A 37 -1.13 -23.50 -2.14
C VAL A 37 -1.49 -24.34 -3.35
N THR A 38 -1.27 -23.84 -4.58
CA THR A 38 -1.76 -24.47 -5.81
C THR A 38 -0.99 -25.74 -6.19
N TYR A 39 0.33 -25.77 -6.03
CA TYR A 39 1.14 -26.92 -6.42
C TYR A 39 1.22 -28.00 -5.32
N PHE A 40 1.12 -27.62 -4.04
CA PHE A 40 1.23 -28.59 -2.94
C PHE A 40 -0.11 -29.16 -2.46
N THR A 41 -1.26 -28.65 -2.93
CA THR A 41 -2.58 -29.27 -2.63
C THR A 41 -2.71 -30.71 -3.10
N ARG A 42 -1.87 -31.17 -4.05
CA ARG A 42 -1.82 -32.57 -4.51
C ARG A 42 -0.71 -33.40 -3.85
N ALA A 43 0.15 -32.81 -3.04
CA ALA A 43 1.30 -33.50 -2.48
C ALA A 43 0.94 -34.17 -1.14
N GLN A 44 1.17 -35.49 -1.04
CA GLN A 44 1.01 -36.26 0.19
C GLN A 44 2.37 -36.68 0.75
N GLY A 45 2.51 -36.77 2.07
CA GLY A 45 3.74 -37.17 2.77
C GLY A 45 4.63 -35.98 3.19
N TRP A 46 5.96 -36.17 3.17
CA TRP A 46 6.98 -35.20 3.63
C TRP A 46 6.85 -33.80 2.99
N VAL A 47 6.35 -33.76 1.75
CA VAL A 47 6.17 -32.57 0.93
C VAL A 47 5.12 -31.60 1.53
N LYS A 48 4.20 -32.10 2.38
CA LYS A 48 3.22 -31.28 3.10
C LYS A 48 3.85 -30.38 4.18
N TRP A 49 4.96 -30.81 4.78
CA TRP A 49 5.72 -29.98 5.73
C TRP A 49 6.45 -28.83 5.03
N ILE A 50 6.94 -29.08 3.81
CA ILE A 50 7.56 -28.05 2.97
C ILE A 50 6.53 -26.99 2.60
N GLN A 51 5.29 -27.37 2.29
CA GLN A 51 4.20 -26.43 2.03
C GLN A 51 3.97 -25.48 3.22
N LEU A 52 3.90 -26.02 4.44
CA LEU A 52 3.69 -25.22 5.65
C LEU A 52 4.85 -24.22 5.85
N LEU A 53 6.09 -24.67 5.65
CA LEU A 53 7.28 -23.82 5.73
C LEU A 53 7.27 -22.69 4.71
N VAL A 54 6.92 -22.97 3.45
CA VAL A 54 6.86 -21.96 2.38
C VAL A 54 5.78 -20.92 2.66
N ILE A 55 4.61 -21.34 3.14
CA ILE A 55 3.52 -20.42 3.50
C ILE A 55 3.93 -19.57 4.71
N VAL A 56 4.49 -20.17 5.76
CA VAL A 56 4.93 -19.43 6.96
C VAL A 56 6.04 -18.45 6.62
N LEU A 57 7.01 -18.82 5.78
CA LEU A 57 8.07 -17.94 5.32
C LEU A 57 7.51 -16.79 4.47
N GLY A 58 6.63 -17.07 3.51
CA GLY A 58 5.98 -16.05 2.69
C GLY A 58 5.17 -15.06 3.54
N THR A 59 4.42 -15.56 4.52
CA THR A 59 3.61 -14.72 5.43
C THR A 59 4.49 -13.88 6.36
N SER A 60 5.58 -14.46 6.87
CA SER A 60 6.58 -13.75 7.69
C SER A 60 7.28 -12.65 6.90
N PHE A 61 7.60 -12.91 5.63
CA PHE A 61 8.17 -11.90 4.72
C PHE A 61 7.23 -10.72 4.51
N ILE A 62 5.92 -10.97 4.36
CA ILE A 62 4.90 -9.92 4.20
C ILE A 62 4.75 -9.12 5.50
N ILE A 63 4.66 -9.79 6.66
CA ILE A 63 4.52 -9.14 7.97
C ILE A 63 5.75 -8.29 8.32
N SER A 64 6.95 -8.71 7.91
CA SER A 64 8.19 -7.95 8.09
C SER A 64 8.17 -6.58 7.38
N GLN A 65 7.28 -6.38 6.41
CA GLN A 65 7.12 -5.10 5.70
C GLN A 65 6.17 -4.12 6.41
N TRP A 66 6.26 -3.98 7.74
CA TRP A 66 5.48 -3.02 8.55
C TRP A 66 5.56 -1.57 8.04
N LYS A 67 6.68 -1.21 7.40
CA LYS A 67 6.89 0.09 6.75
C LYS A 67 5.90 0.36 5.61
N PHE A 68 5.42 -0.69 4.92
CA PHE A 68 4.40 -0.56 3.88
C PHE A 68 3.05 -0.15 4.47
N ALA A 69 2.68 -0.67 5.64
CA ALA A 69 1.44 -0.29 6.32
C ALA A 69 1.44 1.20 6.69
N LEU A 70 2.57 1.73 7.17
CA LEU A 70 2.73 3.17 7.45
C LEU A 70 2.62 4.02 6.18
N PHE A 71 3.21 3.56 5.07
CA PHE A 71 3.13 4.24 3.77
C PHE A 71 1.69 4.29 3.24
N VAL A 72 0.96 3.17 3.30
CA VAL A 72 -0.46 3.10 2.90
C VAL A 72 -1.32 4.01 3.78
N MET A 73 -1.05 4.06 5.09
CA MET A 73 -1.75 4.96 6.01
C MET A 73 -1.54 6.44 5.63
N LEU A 74 -0.30 6.84 5.33
CA LEU A 74 0.02 8.20 4.89
C LEU A 74 -0.70 8.56 3.58
N ILE A 75 -0.71 7.66 2.60
CA ILE A 75 -1.43 7.87 1.33
C ILE A 75 -2.94 7.99 1.57
N ALA A 76 -3.51 7.10 2.39
CA ALA A 76 -4.95 7.10 2.69
C ALA A 76 -5.36 8.41 3.38
N VAL A 77 -4.57 8.89 4.34
CA VAL A 77 -4.79 10.19 5.00
C VAL A 77 -4.66 11.34 3.99
N GLY A 78 -3.65 11.32 3.12
CA GLY A 78 -3.47 12.33 2.07
C GLY A 78 -4.67 12.38 1.11
N LEU A 79 -5.14 11.23 0.63
CA LEU A 79 -6.32 11.11 -0.22
C LEU A 79 -7.60 11.56 0.51
N TYR A 80 -7.72 11.28 1.80
CA TYR A 80 -8.84 11.74 2.62
C TYR A 80 -8.90 13.27 2.68
N TYR A 81 -7.79 13.92 3.02
CA TYR A 81 -7.72 15.40 3.06
C TYR A 81 -7.95 16.01 1.68
N TRP A 82 -7.39 15.43 0.62
CA TRP A 82 -7.62 15.89 -0.76
C TRP A 82 -9.10 15.79 -1.15
N ARG A 83 -9.77 14.67 -0.85
CA ARG A 83 -11.21 14.51 -1.08
C ARG A 83 -12.03 15.48 -0.25
N LYS A 84 -11.66 15.71 1.02
CA LYS A 84 -12.30 16.68 1.91
C LYS A 84 -12.20 18.10 1.35
N GLN A 85 -11.02 18.50 0.88
CA GLN A 85 -10.78 19.81 0.27
C GLN A 85 -11.55 19.98 -1.04
N ARG A 86 -11.60 18.96 -1.91
CA ARG A 86 -12.43 19.00 -3.13
C ARG A 86 -13.93 19.10 -2.83
N ARG A 87 -14.42 18.45 -1.76
CA ARG A 87 -15.83 18.57 -1.35
C ARG A 87 -16.12 19.96 -0.80
N ALA A 88 -15.24 20.53 0.02
CA ALA A 88 -15.37 21.91 0.49
C ALA A 88 -15.46 22.90 -0.69
N ASN A 89 -14.57 22.78 -1.69
CA ASN A 89 -14.63 23.64 -2.88
C ASN A 89 -15.86 23.44 -3.77
N LYS A 90 -16.55 22.28 -3.70
CA LYS A 90 -17.82 22.07 -4.39
C LYS A 90 -19.01 22.66 -3.65
N VAL A 91 -18.98 22.66 -2.30
CA VAL A 91 -20.04 23.22 -1.46
C VAL A 91 -20.01 24.75 -1.45
N THR A 92 -18.82 25.36 -1.59
CA THR A 92 -18.66 26.83 -1.63
C THR A 92 -18.86 27.45 -3.02
N ARG A 93 -19.42 26.71 -4.00
CA ARG A 93 -20.02 27.36 -5.18
C ARG A 93 -21.49 27.66 -4.81
N PRO A 94 -21.83 28.86 -4.31
CA PRO A 94 -23.23 29.23 -4.23
C PRO A 94 -23.80 29.11 -5.65
N ASN A 95 -24.96 28.46 -5.78
CA ASN A 95 -25.74 28.47 -7.00
C ASN A 95 -26.07 29.93 -7.35
N ILE A 96 -25.27 30.57 -8.21
CA ILE A 96 -25.52 31.93 -8.74
C ILE A 96 -26.55 31.87 -9.89
N PHE A 97 -27.45 30.88 -9.90
CA PHE A 97 -28.39 30.64 -11.00
C PHE A 97 -29.86 30.55 -10.54
N GLU A 98 -30.20 31.16 -9.40
CA GLU A 98 -31.58 31.32 -8.95
C GLU A 98 -31.78 32.73 -8.38
N TYR A 99 -31.77 33.74 -9.25
CA TYR A 99 -32.38 35.05 -8.96
C TYR A 99 -32.88 35.67 -10.27
N LYS A 100 -33.91 35.04 -10.84
CA LYS A 100 -34.80 35.69 -11.82
C LYS A 100 -36.15 34.98 -11.82
N SER A 101 -37.02 35.38 -10.91
CA SER A 101 -38.47 35.26 -11.04
C SER A 101 -39.12 36.40 -10.27
#